data_AF-A0AAD6V8V3-F1
#
_entry.id   AF-A0AAD6V8V3-F1
#
_cell.length_a   1.000
_cell.length_b   1.000
_cell.length_c   1.000
_cell.angle_alpha   90.00
_cell.angle_beta   90.00
_cell.angle_gamma   90.00
#
_symmetry.space_group_name_H-M   'P 1'
#
loop_
_entity.id
_entity.type
_entity.pdbx_description
1 polymer ?
#
loop_
_entity_poly.entity_id
_entity_poly.type
_entity_poly.pdbx_seq_one_letter_code
_entity_poly.pdbx_strand_id
1 'polypeptide(L)'
;VEAQISHLQVHIDVLERERAELQKNLETIVNPILTIPNEISSQIFLLCLPADGRVRPSKRSAPLSLAQICSHFRRISLSTPGLW
;
A
#
# COMPACT_ATOMS: atom_id res chain seq x y z
N VAL A 1 5.26 -43.53 -3.73
CA VAL A 1 4.49 -42.65 -2.81
C VAL A 1 5.40 -42.02 -1.77
N GLU A 2 6.12 -42.81 -0.96
CA GLU A 2 7.00 -42.30 0.11
C GLU A 2 8.14 -41.38 -0.39
N ALA A 3 8.80 -41.75 -1.49
CA ALA A 3 9.85 -40.93 -2.11
C ALA A 3 9.32 -39.59 -2.69
N GLN A 4 8.06 -39.55 -3.15
CA GLN A 4 7.43 -38.34 -3.68
C GLN A 4 7.02 -37.39 -2.56
N ILE A 5 6.53 -37.94 -1.44
CA ILE A 5 6.23 -37.16 -0.23
C ILE A 5 7.51 -36.52 0.32
N SER A 6 8.61 -37.28 0.38
CA SER A 6 9.91 -36.75 0.84
C SER A 6 10.43 -35.62 -0.04
N HIS A 7 10.33 -35.74 -1.37
CA HIS A 7 10.74 -34.68 -2.30
C HIS A 7 9.91 -33.39 -2.14
N LEU A 8 8.59 -33.53 -1.93
CA LEU A 8 7.70 -32.37 -1.72
C LEU A 8 7.95 -31.68 -0.37
N GLN A 9 8.26 -32.43 0.67
CA GLN A 9 8.64 -31.89 1.98
C GLN A 9 9.88 -31.01 1.87
N VAL A 10 10.90 -31.45 1.11
CA VAL A 10 12.10 -30.65 0.85
C VAL A 10 11.76 -29.33 0.15
N HIS A 11 10.82 -29.33 -0.81
CA HIS A 11 10.39 -28.10 -1.47
C HIS A 11 9.63 -27.17 -0.54
N ILE A 12 8.78 -27.69 0.35
CA ILE A 12 8.10 -26.89 1.37
C ILE A 12 9.13 -26.21 2.28
N ASP A 13 10.10 -26.96 2.79
CA ASP A 13 11.14 -26.42 3.66
C ASP A 13 11.94 -25.29 2.99
N VAL A 14 12.24 -25.43 1.70
CA VAL A 14 12.94 -24.39 0.92
C VAL A 14 12.08 -23.14 0.79
N LEU A 15 10.81 -23.29 0.38
CA LEU A 15 9.88 -22.18 0.21
C LEU A 15 9.56 -21.47 1.54
N GLU A 16 9.49 -22.20 2.65
CA GLU A 16 9.29 -21.62 3.97
C GLU A 16 10.49 -20.77 4.41
N ARG A 17 11.72 -21.22 4.12
CA ARG A 17 12.93 -20.42 4.37
C ARG A 17 12.97 -19.15 3.54
N GLU A 18 12.67 -19.25 2.24
CA GLU A 18 12.61 -18.10 1.34
C GLU A 18 11.56 -17.09 1.81
N ARG A 19 10.38 -17.57 2.20
CA ARG A 19 9.33 -16.73 2.78
C ARG A 19 9.81 -16.03 4.06
N ALA A 20 10.45 -16.75 4.97
CA ALA A 20 10.93 -16.19 6.23
C ALA A 20 11.97 -15.08 5.99
N GLU A 21 12.86 -15.26 5.02
CA GLU A 21 13.86 -14.27 4.64
C GLU A 21 13.22 -13.02 4.03
N LEU A 22 12.28 -13.19 3.08
CA LEU A 22 11.53 -12.08 2.50
C LEU A 22 10.75 -11.31 3.58
N GLN A 23 10.11 -12.02 4.50
CA GLN A 23 9.33 -11.42 5.57
C GLN A 23 10.21 -10.59 6.51
N LYS A 24 11.37 -11.12 6.90
CA LYS A 24 12.37 -10.39 7.68
C LYS A 24 12.86 -9.13 6.96
N ASN A 25 13.12 -9.22 5.65
CA ASN A 25 13.54 -8.06 4.86
C ASN A 25 12.44 -6.98 4.82
N LEU A 26 11.17 -7.38 4.67
CA LEU A 26 10.05 -6.44 4.69
C LEU A 26 9.88 -5.75 6.05
N GLU A 27 10.14 -6.45 7.16
CA GLU A 27 10.09 -5.87 8.51
C GLU A 27 11.15 -4.76 8.72
N THR A 28 12.26 -4.80 8.01
CA THR A 28 13.28 -3.73 8.06
C THR A 28 12.90 -2.49 7.27
N ILE A 29 11.91 -2.57 6.39
CA ILE A 29 11.45 -1.44 5.58
C ILE A 29 10.51 -0.61 6.44
N VAL A 30 10.99 0.55 6.91
CA VAL A 30 10.11 1.59 7.43
C VAL A 30 9.30 2.12 6.26
N ASN A 31 8.00 1.85 6.26
CA ASN A 31 7.08 2.38 5.27
C ASN A 31 6.68 3.79 5.70
N PRO A 32 7.30 4.87 5.17
CA PRO A 32 7.11 6.23 5.71
C PRO A 32 5.64 6.65 5.59
N ILE A 33 4.98 6.15 4.55
CA ILE A 33 3.58 6.37 4.24
C ILE A 33 2.60 5.76 5.27
N LEU A 34 3.08 4.82 6.09
CA LEU A 34 2.35 4.23 7.21
C LEU A 34 2.68 4.89 8.55
N THR A 35 3.71 5.74 8.60
CA THR A 35 4.17 6.42 9.82
C THR A 35 3.79 7.89 9.89
N ILE A 36 3.39 8.50 8.77
CA ILE A 36 2.94 9.89 8.71
C ILE A 36 1.54 10.00 9.34
N PRO A 37 1.27 10.99 10.21
CA PRO A 37 -0.07 11.23 10.73
C PRO A 37 -1.12 11.46 9.63
N ASN A 38 -2.37 11.12 9.91
CA ASN A 38 -3.45 11.28 8.94
C ASN A 38 -3.62 12.74 8.52
N GLU A 39 -3.41 13.68 9.43
CA GLU A 39 -3.54 15.12 9.22
C GLU A 39 -2.53 15.63 8.20
N ILE A 40 -1.29 15.15 8.30
CA ILE A 40 -0.22 15.51 7.36
C ILE A 40 -0.47 14.86 6.00
N SER A 41 -0.95 13.62 5.99
CA SER A 41 -1.34 12.93 4.74
C SER A 41 -2.48 13.69 4.02
N SER A 42 -3.51 14.13 4.74
CA SER A 42 -4.59 14.96 4.19
C SER A 42 -4.08 16.26 3.58
N GLN A 43 -3.12 16.96 4.24
CA GLN A 43 -2.51 18.18 3.68
C GLN A 43 -1.74 17.89 2.39
N ILE A 44 -0.94 16.83 2.35
CA ILE A 44 -0.23 16.40 1.14
C ILE A 44 -1.22 16.09 0.02
N PHE A 45 -2.34 15.44 0.33
CA PHE A 45 -3.36 15.09 -0.68
C PHE A 45 -4.02 16.35 -1.27
N LEU A 46 -4.27 17.38 -0.45
CA LEU A 46 -4.82 18.65 -0.93
C LEU A 46 -3.84 19.35 -1.91
N LEU A 47 -2.53 19.23 -1.67
CA LEU A 47 -1.51 19.76 -2.58
C LEU A 47 -1.40 18.99 -3.90
N CYS A 48 -2.01 17.81 -3.99
CA CYS A 48 -2.08 17.03 -5.23
C CYS A 48 -3.26 17.44 -6.14
N LEU A 49 -4.11 18.37 -5.68
CA LEU A 49 -5.21 18.89 -6.50
C LEU A 49 -4.69 19.80 -7.62
N PRO A 50 -5.42 19.89 -8.74
CA PRO A 50 -5.09 20.83 -9.82
C PRO A 50 -5.01 22.29 -9.31
N ALA A 51 -4.00 23.03 -9.77
CA ALA A 51 -3.80 24.43 -9.37
C ALA A 51 -4.94 25.37 -9.80
N ASP A 52 -5.71 24.98 -10.83
CA ASP A 52 -6.88 25.74 -11.29
C ASP A 52 -8.15 25.47 -10.46
N GLY A 53 -8.06 24.62 -9.43
CA GLY A 53 -9.16 24.23 -8.55
C GLY A 53 -10.19 23.33 -9.22
N ARG A 54 -10.00 22.92 -10.49
CA ARG A 54 -10.97 22.13 -11.25
C ARG A 54 -10.67 20.65 -11.11
N VAL A 55 -11.11 20.09 -9.99
CA VAL A 55 -11.08 18.63 -9.78
C VAL A 55 -11.99 17.96 -10.81
N ARG A 56 -11.42 17.03 -11.59
CA ARG A 56 -12.19 16.18 -12.52
C ARG A 56 -12.18 14.74 -12.00
N PRO A 57 -13.33 14.04 -12.05
CA PRO A 57 -13.38 12.63 -11.69
C PRO A 57 -12.64 11.80 -12.74
N SER A 58 -11.36 11.53 -12.48
CA SER A 58 -10.51 10.66 -13.29
C SER A 58 -9.75 9.72 -12.39
N LYS A 59 -9.70 8.44 -12.77
CA LYS A 59 -8.90 7.44 -12.06
C LYS A 59 -7.40 7.78 -12.02
N ARG A 60 -6.95 8.68 -12.89
CA ARG A 60 -5.55 9.10 -13.06
C ARG A 60 -5.19 10.40 -12.35
N SER A 61 -6.16 11.10 -11.73
CA SER A 61 -5.90 12.35 -11.01
C SER A 61 -6.46 12.30 -9.59
N ALA A 62 -5.90 13.12 -8.71
CA ALA A 62 -6.46 13.34 -7.39
C ALA A 62 -7.90 13.91 -7.52
N PRO A 63 -8.79 13.58 -6.57
CA PRO A 63 -8.55 12.75 -5.39
C PRO A 63 -8.67 11.24 -5.65
N LEU A 64 -9.21 10.81 -6.80
CA LEU A 64 -9.51 9.40 -7.06
C LEU A 64 -8.26 8.53 -7.20
N SER A 65 -7.17 9.04 -7.76
CA SER A 65 -5.91 8.28 -7.83
C SER A 65 -5.38 7.94 -6.43
N LEU A 66 -5.48 8.87 -5.48
CA LEU A 66 -5.05 8.69 -4.09
C LEU A 66 -5.89 7.62 -3.37
N ALA A 67 -7.21 7.66 -3.55
CA ALA A 67 -8.12 6.67 -2.96
C ALA A 67 -7.97 5.24 -3.53
N GLN A 68 -7.20 5.07 -4.61
CA GLN A 68 -6.95 3.76 -5.23
C GLN A 68 -5.62 3.12 -4.81
N ILE A 69 -4.73 3.83 -4.10
CA ILE A 69 -3.40 3.32 -3.73
C ILE A 69 -3.49 2.19 -2.72
N CYS A 70 -4.13 2.42 -1.57
CA CYS A 70 -4.31 1.42 -0.53
C CYS A 70 -5.55 1.73 0.33
N SER A 71 -5.93 0.80 1.21
CA SER A 71 -7.09 0.97 2.10
C SER A 71 -6.93 2.13 3.08
N HIS A 72 -5.70 2.38 3.56
CA HIS A 72 -5.39 3.50 4.45
C HIS A 72 -5.57 4.85 3.74
N PHE A 73 -5.02 5.00 2.53
CA PHE A 73 -5.15 6.21 1.72
C PHE A 73 -6.59 6.49 1.32
N ARG A 74 -7.35 5.44 1.00
CA ARG A 74 -8.78 5.56 0.74
C ARG A 74 -9.53 6.11 1.94
N ARG A 75 -9.23 5.64 3.14
CA ARG A 75 -9.87 6.13 4.38
C ARG A 75 -9.59 7.62 4.57
N ILE A 76 -8.32 8.03 4.47
CA ILE A 76 -7.92 9.45 4.60
C ILE A 76 -8.59 10.31 3.52
N SER A 77 -8.60 9.84 2.26
CA SER A 77 -9.18 10.59 1.14
C SER A 77 -10.69 10.80 1.32
N LEU A 78 -11.41 9.78 1.76
CA LEU A 78 -12.85 9.86 2.02
C LEU A 78 -13.18 10.69 3.27
N SER A 79 -12.28 10.73 4.26
CA SER A 79 -12.45 11.53 5.48
C SER A 79 -11.97 12.97 5.34
N THR A 80 -11.48 13.40 4.17
CA THR A 80 -10.97 14.76 3.91
C THR A 80 -11.92 15.48 2.94
N PRO A 81 -12.91 16.25 3.42
CA PRO A 81 -13.91 16.88 2.56
C PRO A 81 -13.32 17.82 1.50
N GLY A 82 -12.24 18.54 1.79
CA GLY A 82 -11.62 19.48 0.85
C GLY A 82 -11.00 18.85 -0.40
N LEU A 83 -10.99 17.52 -0.51
CA LEU A 83 -10.55 16.81 -1.71
C LEU A 83 -11.65 16.67 -2.77
N TRP A 84 -12.91 16.86 -2.41
CA TRP A 84 -14.10 16.60 -3.22
C TRP A 84 -14.84 17.90 -3.51
#